data_AF-A0AA38Z2W3-F1
#
_entry.id   AF-A0AA38Z2W3-F1
#
_cell.length_a   1.000
_cell.length_b   1.000
_cell.length_c   1.000
_cell.angle_alpha   90.00
_cell.angle_beta   90.00
_cell.angle_gamma   90.00
#
_symmetry.space_group_name_H-M   'P 1'
#
loop_
_entity.id
_entity.type
_entity.pdbx_description
1 polymer ?
#
loop_
_entity_poly.entity_id
_entity_poly.type
_entity_poly.pdbx_seq_one_letter_code
_entity_poly.pdbx_strand_id
1 'polypeptide(L)'
;MSVYDAAFLNSELSKPTSIFGLRLWVVIGIFVGAVIVLILFLLSLCITSRRRRPPSSGKLGAGEFTPVVSKEIQEIVHEAAPDHRPVLPPAAEIQIDIGKSEHRVVFSDRLSSQASGESRATSVTETASLGGGPPEVSHLGWGRWYTLRELEAATNGLADENVIGEGGYGIVYRGVLADNTKVAVKNLLNNRGQAEKEFKVEVEAIGRVRHKNLVRLLGYCVEGAYRMLVYEYMDNGNLDQWLHGDVGEVSPLTWDIRINIILGTAKGLAYLHEGLEPKVVHRDVKSSNILLDRQWNSKVSDFGLAKLLCSERSYVTTRVMGTFGYVAPEYACTGMLNEKSDVYSFGILIMEIISGRNPVDYSQAPGEVNLVDWLKTMVGNRKSEEVVDPKLPEMPSSKALKRVLLVALRCVDPDATKRPKMGHVIHMLEVDDLLARDVCIICFIHLLQL
;
A
#
# COMPACT_ATOMS: atom_id res chain seq x y z
N MET A 1 -34.73 15.88 6.89
CA MET A 1 -34.99 16.65 5.65
C MET A 1 -36.31 16.19 5.08
N SER A 2 -37.05 17.08 4.42
CA SER A 2 -38.51 16.99 4.33
C SER A 2 -39.01 16.68 2.92
N VAL A 3 -40.25 16.18 2.83
CA VAL A 3 -40.92 15.93 1.55
C VAL A 3 -41.15 17.23 0.76
N TYR A 4 -41.22 18.38 1.44
CA TYR A 4 -41.38 19.70 0.82
C TYR A 4 -40.18 20.09 -0.06
N ASP A 5 -38.97 19.70 0.33
CA ASP A 5 -37.73 20.02 -0.41
C ASP A 5 -37.75 19.40 -1.83
N ALA A 6 -38.23 18.16 -1.95
CA ALA A 6 -38.32 17.45 -3.21
C ALA A 6 -39.42 18.01 -4.15
N ALA A 7 -40.53 18.51 -3.59
CA ALA A 7 -41.58 19.17 -4.37
C ALA A 7 -41.11 20.52 -4.93
N PHE A 8 -40.37 21.30 -4.12
CA PHE A 8 -39.80 22.58 -4.53
C PHE A 8 -38.72 22.44 -5.62
N LEU A 9 -37.78 21.50 -5.45
CA LEU A 9 -36.75 21.23 -6.47
C LEU A 9 -37.36 20.86 -7.82
N ASN A 10 -38.40 20.01 -7.83
CA ASN A 10 -39.07 19.63 -9.07
C ASN A 10 -39.82 20.78 -9.76
N SER A 11 -40.30 21.78 -9.02
CA SER A 11 -40.99 22.95 -9.60
C SER A 11 -40.01 24.00 -10.16
N GLU A 12 -38.83 24.18 -9.55
CA GLU A 12 -37.75 25.00 -10.13
C GLU A 12 -37.19 24.38 -11.42
N LEU A 13 -36.82 23.10 -11.36
CA LEU A 13 -36.00 22.48 -12.41
C LEU A 13 -36.82 22.01 -13.64
N SER A 14 -38.15 22.09 -13.56
CA SER A 14 -39.05 21.93 -14.70
C SER A 14 -39.39 23.23 -15.44
N LYS A 15 -38.97 24.41 -14.95
CA LYS A 15 -39.15 25.69 -15.64
C LYS A 15 -38.44 25.70 -17.00
N PRO A 16 -39.04 26.29 -18.05
CA PRO A 16 -38.35 26.51 -19.33
C PRO A 16 -37.34 27.66 -19.20
N THR A 17 -36.16 27.50 -19.80
CA THR A 17 -35.15 28.56 -19.90
C THR A 17 -35.39 29.44 -21.13
N SER A 18 -35.05 30.73 -21.04
CA SER A 18 -35.14 31.69 -22.16
C SER A 18 -34.28 31.30 -23.37
N ILE A 19 -33.28 30.45 -23.17
CA ILE A 19 -32.42 29.88 -24.22
C ILE A 19 -33.06 28.58 -24.72
N PHE A 20 -33.49 28.57 -25.99
CA PHE A 20 -34.11 27.46 -26.72
C PHE A 20 -35.38 26.83 -26.10
N GLY A 21 -35.96 27.38 -25.03
CA GLY A 21 -37.21 26.90 -24.43
C GLY A 21 -37.09 25.55 -23.69
N LEU A 22 -35.88 25.03 -23.51
CA LEU A 22 -35.63 23.74 -22.85
C LEU A 22 -35.92 23.83 -21.34
N ARG A 23 -36.36 22.73 -20.73
CA ARG A 23 -36.49 22.63 -19.27
C ARG A 23 -35.11 22.71 -18.60
N LEU A 24 -35.02 23.39 -17.46
CA LEU A 24 -33.75 23.63 -16.76
C LEU A 24 -32.96 22.34 -16.46
N TRP A 25 -33.61 21.25 -16.06
CA TRP A 25 -32.98 19.92 -15.92
C TRP A 25 -32.22 19.47 -17.18
N VAL A 26 -32.76 19.73 -18.38
CA VAL A 26 -32.15 19.31 -19.66
C VAL A 26 -30.89 20.13 -19.96
N VAL A 27 -30.93 21.43 -19.68
CA VAL A 27 -29.77 22.33 -19.83
C VAL A 27 -28.64 21.92 -18.89
N ILE A 28 -28.98 21.56 -17.63
CA ILE A 28 -28.02 21.03 -16.65
C ILE A 28 -27.43 19.70 -17.13
N GLY A 29 -28.26 18.78 -17.64
CA GLY A 29 -27.80 17.50 -18.18
C GLY A 29 -26.83 17.65 -19.36
N ILE A 30 -27.12 18.56 -20.30
CA ILE A 30 -26.25 18.87 -21.44
C ILE A 30 -24.92 19.47 -20.95
N PHE A 31 -24.95 20.40 -19.99
CA PHE A 31 -23.75 21.02 -19.44
C PHE A 31 -22.86 20.00 -18.71
N VAL A 32 -23.43 19.16 -17.86
CA VAL A 32 -22.70 18.08 -17.16
C VAL A 32 -22.11 17.09 -18.16
N GLY A 33 -22.87 16.70 -19.19
CA GLY A 33 -22.36 15.84 -20.27
C GLY A 33 -21.17 16.45 -21.02
N ALA A 34 -21.25 17.73 -21.39
CA ALA A 34 -20.16 18.45 -22.04
C ALA A 34 -18.89 18.54 -21.17
N VAL A 35 -19.05 18.79 -19.86
CA VAL A 35 -17.93 18.80 -18.90
C VAL A 35 -17.28 17.42 -18.78
N ILE A 36 -18.06 16.33 -18.73
CA ILE A 36 -17.52 14.96 -18.69
C ILE A 36 -16.73 14.64 -19.97
N VAL A 37 -17.28 14.97 -21.16
CA VAL A 37 -16.58 14.77 -22.44
C VAL A 37 -15.28 15.57 -22.50
N LEU A 38 -15.28 16.82 -22.03
CA LEU A 38 -14.07 17.66 -21.96
C LEU A 38 -12.99 17.05 -21.04
N ILE A 39 -13.38 16.54 -19.87
CA ILE A 39 -12.46 15.88 -18.93
C ILE A 39 -11.85 14.61 -19.57
N LEU A 40 -12.66 13.77 -20.23
CA LEU A 40 -12.19 12.57 -20.92
C LEU A 40 -11.23 12.90 -22.08
N PHE A 41 -11.52 13.97 -22.84
CA PHE A 41 -10.65 14.47 -23.90
C PHE A 41 -9.30 14.96 -23.36
N LEU A 42 -9.30 15.75 -22.27
CA LEU A 42 -8.08 16.22 -21.62
C LEU A 42 -7.24 15.06 -21.04
N LEU A 43 -7.88 14.04 -20.45
CA LEU A 43 -7.19 12.83 -19.99
C LEU A 43 -6.54 12.07 -21.16
N SER A 44 -7.21 11.97 -22.31
CA SER A 44 -6.64 11.38 -23.53
C SER A 44 -5.41 12.15 -24.03
N LEU A 45 -5.44 13.49 -23.99
CA LEU A 45 -4.28 14.33 -24.31
C LEU A 45 -3.14 14.18 -23.31
N CYS A 46 -3.42 14.03 -22.01
CA CYS A 46 -2.41 13.74 -20.99
C CYS A 46 -1.75 12.36 -21.17
N ILE A 47 -2.50 11.34 -21.57
CA ILE A 47 -1.99 9.99 -21.84
C ILE A 47 -1.14 9.96 -23.13
N THR A 48 -1.62 10.59 -24.20
CA THR A 48 -0.91 10.63 -25.49
C THR A 48 0.34 11.51 -25.46
N SER A 49 0.34 12.61 -24.69
CA SER A 49 1.55 13.42 -24.47
C SER A 49 2.58 12.70 -23.57
N ARG A 50 2.16 11.97 -22.54
CA ARG A 50 3.07 11.09 -21.76
C ARG A 50 3.76 10.03 -22.62
N ARG A 51 3.10 9.51 -23.66
CA ARG A 51 3.70 8.57 -24.64
C ARG A 51 4.71 9.18 -25.62
N ARG A 52 4.93 10.50 -25.63
CA ARG A 52 5.82 11.20 -26.59
C ARG A 52 7.17 11.67 -26.04
N ARG A 53 7.55 11.29 -24.82
CA ARG A 53 8.90 11.57 -24.27
C ARG A 53 9.82 10.35 -24.48
N PRO A 54 10.89 10.45 -25.29
CA PRO A 54 11.89 9.38 -25.39
C PRO A 54 12.77 9.33 -24.13
N PRO A 55 13.25 8.15 -23.70
CA PRO A 55 14.24 8.04 -22.63
C PRO A 55 15.64 8.46 -23.13
N SER A 56 16.39 9.18 -22.30
CA SER A 56 17.80 9.50 -22.58
C SER A 56 18.72 8.31 -22.32
N SER A 57 19.59 7.99 -23.27
CA SER A 57 20.58 6.90 -23.16
C SER A 57 21.66 7.21 -22.12
N GLY A 58 21.90 6.28 -21.19
CA GLY A 58 22.96 6.39 -20.17
C GLY A 58 24.32 5.83 -20.60
N LYS A 59 25.29 5.90 -19.69
CA LYS A 59 26.53 5.10 -19.69
C LYS A 59 26.69 4.46 -18.30
N LEU A 60 26.97 3.16 -18.24
CA LEU A 60 27.29 2.46 -17.00
C LEU A 60 28.80 2.20 -16.86
N GLY A 61 29.28 2.26 -15.61
CA GLY A 61 30.41 1.46 -15.13
C GLY A 61 29.88 0.20 -14.41
N ALA A 62 30.71 -0.81 -14.23
CA ALA A 62 30.26 -2.15 -13.84
C ALA A 62 30.60 -2.53 -12.38
N GLY A 63 29.74 -3.37 -11.77
CA GLY A 63 30.20 -4.42 -10.86
C GLY A 63 29.60 -4.49 -9.45
N GLU A 64 28.39 -5.05 -9.29
CA GLU A 64 28.12 -6.14 -8.33
C GLU A 64 26.77 -6.83 -8.64
N PHE A 65 26.51 -8.00 -8.05
CA PHE A 65 25.39 -8.87 -8.44
C PHE A 65 24.08 -8.57 -7.67
N THR A 66 23.09 -8.03 -8.38
CA THR A 66 21.65 -8.12 -8.06
C THR A 66 20.86 -8.44 -9.34
N PRO A 67 19.69 -9.11 -9.24
CA PRO A 67 18.87 -9.40 -10.42
C PRO A 67 18.24 -8.10 -10.94
N VAL A 68 18.60 -7.71 -12.16
CA VAL A 68 18.05 -6.52 -12.84
C VAL A 68 16.89 -6.94 -13.73
N VAL A 69 15.74 -6.27 -13.57
CA VAL A 69 14.54 -6.50 -14.37
C VAL A 69 14.81 -6.27 -15.86
N SER A 70 14.78 -7.34 -16.65
CA SER A 70 14.90 -7.28 -18.10
C SER A 70 13.60 -6.82 -18.75
N LYS A 71 13.72 -5.92 -19.74
CA LYS A 71 12.63 -5.58 -20.67
C LYS A 71 13.02 -6.00 -22.07
N GLU A 72 12.65 -7.22 -22.44
CA GLU A 72 12.54 -7.58 -23.85
C GLU A 72 11.11 -7.33 -24.35
N ILE A 73 11.00 -6.82 -25.56
CA ILE A 73 9.76 -6.82 -26.33
C ILE A 73 10.02 -7.75 -27.51
N GLN A 74 9.26 -8.85 -27.55
CA GLN A 74 9.42 -9.88 -28.56
C GLN A 74 8.84 -9.40 -29.90
N GLU A 75 9.64 -9.36 -30.96
CA GLU A 75 9.13 -9.13 -32.32
C GLU A 75 8.27 -10.32 -32.78
N ILE A 76 7.16 -10.03 -33.45
CA ILE A 76 6.41 -11.02 -34.22
C ILE A 76 6.45 -10.60 -35.69
N VAL A 77 7.16 -11.38 -36.49
CA VAL A 77 7.30 -11.20 -37.94
C VAL A 77 6.05 -11.72 -38.64
N HIS A 78 5.53 -10.96 -39.61
CA HIS A 78 4.66 -11.46 -40.68
C HIS A 78 5.10 -10.83 -42.02
N GLU A 79 5.29 -11.68 -43.03
CA GLU A 79 5.77 -11.28 -44.35
C GLU A 79 4.61 -10.93 -45.30
N ALA A 80 4.77 -9.84 -46.05
CA ALA A 80 4.25 -9.67 -47.40
C ALA A 80 5.02 -8.55 -48.13
N ALA A 81 5.23 -8.68 -49.43
CA ALA A 81 5.98 -7.75 -50.28
C ALA A 81 5.22 -7.57 -51.62
N PRO A 82 5.66 -6.74 -52.61
CA PRO A 82 6.86 -5.89 -52.63
C PRO A 82 6.66 -4.46 -53.22
N ASP A 83 7.78 -3.73 -53.31
CA ASP A 83 8.17 -2.81 -54.41
C ASP A 83 7.55 -1.39 -54.56
N HIS A 84 8.34 -0.34 -54.22
CA HIS A 84 8.88 0.65 -55.19
C HIS A 84 9.73 1.76 -54.51
N ARG A 85 10.67 2.36 -55.27
CA ARG A 85 11.56 3.50 -54.89
C ARG A 85 11.18 4.78 -55.67
N PRO A 86 11.41 6.01 -55.14
CA PRO A 86 12.62 6.77 -55.54
C PRO A 86 13.23 7.80 -54.54
N VAL A 87 14.55 7.67 -54.30
CA VAL A 87 15.64 8.69 -54.37
C VAL A 87 15.42 10.18 -53.97
N LEU A 88 16.03 10.60 -52.83
CA LEU A 88 16.70 11.90 -52.46
C LEU A 88 15.97 13.27 -52.65
N PRO A 89 16.49 14.45 -52.19
CA PRO A 89 17.76 14.79 -51.48
C PRO A 89 17.55 15.47 -50.06
N PRO A 90 18.60 15.92 -49.33
CA PRO A 90 18.51 16.29 -47.90
C PRO A 90 18.55 17.81 -47.58
N ALA A 91 18.24 18.20 -46.33
CA ALA A 91 18.49 19.56 -45.80
C ALA A 91 18.61 19.65 -44.25
N ALA A 92 19.52 20.54 -43.81
CA ALA A 92 19.60 21.26 -42.53
C ALA A 92 19.62 20.53 -41.16
N GLU A 93 20.76 20.62 -40.48
CA GLU A 93 20.86 20.53 -39.02
C GLU A 93 20.29 21.80 -38.35
N ILE A 94 19.70 21.67 -37.15
CA ILE A 94 19.54 22.78 -36.21
C ILE A 94 19.90 22.29 -34.80
N GLN A 95 20.98 22.83 -34.24
CA GLN A 95 21.33 22.67 -32.82
C GLN A 95 20.58 23.71 -32.00
N ILE A 96 20.00 23.30 -30.86
CA ILE A 96 19.54 24.23 -29.81
C ILE A 96 20.01 23.67 -28.46
N ASP A 97 20.95 24.37 -27.85
CA ASP A 97 21.39 24.14 -26.47
C ASP A 97 20.45 24.88 -25.50
N ILE A 98 20.04 24.21 -24.42
CA ILE A 98 19.23 24.81 -23.34
C ILE A 98 19.81 24.36 -22.00
N GLY A 99 20.44 25.32 -21.31
CA GLY A 99 21.21 25.07 -20.10
C GLY A 99 20.38 24.68 -18.87
N LYS A 100 21.10 24.13 -17.88
CA LYS A 100 20.60 23.79 -16.54
C LYS A 100 20.07 25.02 -15.79
N SER A 101 18.99 24.85 -15.02
CA SER A 101 18.47 25.86 -14.09
C SER A 101 18.52 25.39 -12.63
N GLU A 102 19.62 25.69 -11.94
CA GLU A 102 19.74 25.48 -10.49
C GLU A 102 18.94 26.55 -9.72
N HIS A 103 17.92 26.13 -8.96
CA HIS A 103 17.10 27.06 -8.16
C HIS A 103 17.77 27.41 -6.82
N ARG A 104 18.76 28.31 -6.88
CA ARG A 104 19.40 28.91 -5.69
C ARG A 104 18.55 30.05 -5.14
N VAL A 105 17.88 29.84 -4.01
CA VAL A 105 17.10 30.89 -3.33
C VAL A 105 18.02 31.92 -2.69
N VAL A 106 17.71 33.21 -2.87
CA VAL A 106 18.46 34.36 -2.34
C VAL A 106 17.57 35.15 -1.38
N PHE A 107 18.07 35.44 -0.18
CA PHE A 107 17.41 36.32 0.79
C PHE A 107 17.61 37.80 0.40
N SER A 108 16.65 38.65 0.74
CA SER A 108 16.67 40.09 0.44
C SER A 108 16.42 40.93 1.70
N ASP A 109 17.49 41.39 2.34
CA ASP A 109 17.43 42.40 3.40
C ASP A 109 17.17 43.80 2.84
N ARG A 110 16.27 44.57 3.49
CA ARG A 110 16.27 46.05 3.49
C ARG A 110 15.78 46.61 4.82
N LEU A 111 16.53 47.56 5.37
CA LEU A 111 16.18 48.35 6.56
C LEU A 111 15.54 49.70 6.18
N SER A 112 14.62 50.15 7.03
CA SER A 112 14.30 51.57 7.33
C SER A 112 13.39 51.61 8.57
N SER A 113 13.80 52.09 9.77
CA SER A 113 13.77 53.51 10.21
C SER A 113 12.41 54.20 9.97
N GLN A 114 11.74 54.87 10.90
CA GLN A 114 11.96 55.29 12.31
C GLN A 114 10.56 55.71 12.88
N ALA A 115 10.24 55.88 14.17
CA ALA A 115 10.84 55.62 15.50
C ALA A 115 9.64 55.46 16.50
N SER A 116 9.53 55.88 17.78
CA SER A 116 10.35 56.48 18.86
C SER A 116 9.53 56.45 20.18
N GLY A 117 10.14 56.28 21.36
CA GLY A 117 9.45 56.49 22.66
C GLY A 117 10.19 55.93 23.88
N GLU A 118 10.43 56.74 24.91
CA GLU A 118 11.16 56.36 26.13
C GLU A 118 10.22 55.97 27.28
N SER A 119 10.63 55.02 28.14
CA SER A 119 10.74 55.26 29.59
C SER A 119 11.21 54.07 30.43
N ARG A 120 12.31 54.31 31.17
CA ARG A 120 12.63 53.80 32.52
C ARG A 120 12.94 52.29 32.70
N ALA A 121 14.00 52.02 33.45
CA ALA A 121 14.54 50.68 33.67
C ALA A 121 14.22 50.09 35.06
N THR A 122 14.18 48.77 35.14
CA THR A 122 14.63 47.99 36.31
C THR A 122 15.49 46.83 35.81
N SER A 123 16.54 46.48 36.55
CA SER A 123 17.57 45.53 36.13
C SER A 123 17.33 44.12 36.68
N VAL A 124 17.23 43.13 35.79
CA VAL A 124 17.43 41.70 36.11
C VAL A 124 18.37 41.12 35.07
N THR A 125 19.34 40.31 35.50
CA THR A 125 20.41 39.77 34.66
C THR A 125 20.12 38.33 34.30
N GLU A 126 19.55 38.06 33.13
CA GLU A 126 19.39 36.70 32.61
C GLU A 126 19.98 36.55 31.20
N THR A 127 20.85 35.56 31.03
CA THR A 127 21.45 35.20 29.75
C THR A 127 20.45 34.39 28.92
N ALA A 128 19.70 35.07 28.06
CA ALA A 128 18.75 34.45 27.14
C ALA A 128 19.46 33.64 26.03
N SER A 129 19.80 32.38 26.33
CA SER A 129 20.14 31.40 25.31
C SER A 129 18.94 31.19 24.37
N LEU A 130 19.17 31.26 23.06
CA LEU A 130 18.13 31.08 22.03
C LEU A 130 17.63 29.62 21.98
N GLY A 131 16.76 29.27 22.93
CA GLY A 131 16.09 27.99 23.00
C GLY A 131 15.04 27.85 21.91
N GLY A 132 15.39 27.20 20.80
CA GLY A 132 14.41 26.62 19.89
C GLY A 132 13.65 25.50 20.61
N GLY A 133 12.53 25.83 21.23
CA GLY A 133 11.66 24.87 21.90
C GLY A 133 11.24 23.75 20.95
N PRO A 134 11.28 22.47 21.36
CA PRO A 134 10.97 21.37 20.46
C PRO A 134 9.49 21.42 20.01
N PRO A 135 9.18 21.03 18.77
CA PRO A 135 7.83 21.14 18.24
C PRO A 135 6.88 20.19 18.98
N GLU A 136 5.65 20.65 19.26
CA GLU A 136 4.57 20.08 20.10
C GLU A 136 4.35 18.54 20.05
N VAL A 137 4.78 17.88 18.98
CA VAL A 137 4.90 16.41 18.84
C VAL A 137 5.95 15.81 19.83
N SER A 138 6.68 16.67 20.54
CA SER A 138 7.77 16.40 21.48
C SER A 138 7.42 15.56 22.72
N HIS A 139 6.15 15.23 22.94
CA HIS A 139 5.67 14.61 24.18
C HIS A 139 5.25 13.13 24.05
N LEU A 140 5.49 12.50 22.89
CA LEU A 140 5.15 11.09 22.64
C LEU A 140 5.92 10.09 23.54
N GLY A 141 7.04 10.50 24.13
CA GLY A 141 7.73 9.76 25.20
C GLY A 141 8.29 8.39 24.79
N TRP A 142 8.49 8.16 23.49
CA TRP A 142 8.92 6.89 22.93
C TRP A 142 9.67 7.12 21.59
N GLY A 143 10.53 6.16 21.23
CA GLY A 143 11.27 6.14 19.96
C GLY A 143 12.55 6.97 20.00
N ARG A 144 13.48 6.71 19.08
CA ARG A 144 14.60 7.64 18.83
C ARG A 144 14.08 8.80 17.99
N TRP A 145 14.48 10.02 18.32
CA TRP A 145 14.26 11.16 17.44
C TRP A 145 15.48 11.31 16.55
N TYR A 146 15.23 11.44 15.25
CA TYR A 146 16.24 11.68 14.24
C TYR A 146 16.08 13.12 13.74
N THR A 147 17.19 13.79 13.49
CA THR A 147 17.14 15.09 12.80
C THR A 147 16.98 14.88 11.30
N LEU A 148 16.44 15.87 10.58
CA LEU A 148 16.35 15.81 9.11
C LEU A 148 17.75 15.57 8.51
N ARG A 149 18.74 16.31 9.00
CA ARG A 149 20.14 16.22 8.59
C ARG A 149 20.76 14.83 8.82
N GLU A 150 20.35 14.12 9.87
CA GLU A 150 20.81 12.74 10.10
C GLU A 150 20.19 11.78 9.07
N LEU A 151 18.90 11.92 8.77
CA LEU A 151 18.23 11.06 7.80
C LEU A 151 18.67 11.35 6.37
N GLU A 152 18.91 12.62 6.02
CA GLU A 152 19.56 13.01 4.77
C GLU A 152 20.94 12.37 4.66
N ALA A 153 21.81 12.51 5.67
CA ALA A 153 23.13 11.88 5.66
C ALA A 153 23.06 10.34 5.53
N ALA A 154 22.10 9.71 6.21
CA ALA A 154 21.92 8.25 6.16
C ALA A 154 21.38 7.74 4.80
N THR A 155 20.72 8.58 4.00
CA THR A 155 20.04 8.21 2.74
C THR A 155 20.69 8.82 1.48
N ASN A 156 21.93 9.32 1.61
CA ASN A 156 22.65 10.07 0.57
C ASN A 156 21.87 11.29 0.03
N GLY A 157 21.20 12.03 0.93
CA GLY A 157 20.39 13.20 0.59
C GLY A 157 19.00 12.85 0.05
N LEU A 158 18.40 11.74 0.49
CA LEU A 158 17.16 11.17 -0.06
C LEU A 158 17.28 10.85 -1.56
N ALA A 159 18.41 10.31 -1.99
CA ALA A 159 18.67 10.04 -3.41
C ALA A 159 17.81 8.90 -3.97
N ASP A 160 17.39 9.03 -5.24
CA ASP A 160 16.55 8.07 -5.97
C ASP A 160 17.14 6.64 -5.97
N GLU A 161 18.47 6.52 -5.98
CA GLU A 161 19.21 5.24 -5.90
C GLU A 161 18.96 4.44 -4.61
N ASN A 162 18.49 5.10 -3.54
CA ASN A 162 18.15 4.47 -2.26
C ASN A 162 16.66 4.17 -2.13
N VAL A 163 15.82 4.47 -3.12
CA VAL A 163 14.37 4.19 -3.06
C VAL A 163 14.12 2.67 -3.10
N ILE A 164 13.46 2.17 -2.05
CA ILE A 164 13.06 0.76 -1.90
C ILE A 164 11.54 0.55 -1.94
N GLY A 165 10.77 1.65 -2.05
CA GLY A 165 9.33 1.61 -2.29
C GLY A 165 8.75 3.01 -2.48
N GLU A 166 7.77 3.14 -3.36
CA GLU A 166 6.99 4.36 -3.60
C GLU A 166 5.50 3.99 -3.65
N GLY A 167 4.63 4.83 -3.07
CA GLY A 167 3.19 4.60 -3.13
C GLY A 167 2.36 5.74 -2.53
N GLY A 168 1.06 5.46 -2.34
CA GLY A 168 0.08 6.43 -1.83
C GLY A 168 0.32 6.94 -0.40
N TYR A 169 1.37 6.44 0.29
CA TYR A 169 1.79 6.84 1.64
C TYR A 169 3.19 7.49 1.65
N GLY A 170 3.73 7.86 0.48
CA GLY A 170 5.06 8.47 0.34
C GLY A 170 6.12 7.54 -0.23
N ILE A 171 7.39 7.86 0.03
CA ILE A 171 8.56 7.16 -0.50
C ILE A 171 9.39 6.59 0.66
N VAL A 172 9.81 5.33 0.53
CA VAL A 172 10.67 4.63 1.49
C VAL A 172 12.08 4.55 0.93
N TYR A 173 13.04 5.12 1.67
CA TYR A 173 14.47 5.08 1.35
C TYR A 173 15.18 4.07 2.23
N ARG A 174 16.11 3.31 1.66
CA ARG A 174 17.14 2.60 2.41
C ARG A 174 18.12 3.62 3.00
N GLY A 175 18.43 3.48 4.27
CA GLY A 175 19.45 4.29 4.93
C GLY A 175 20.46 3.47 5.71
N VAL A 176 21.62 4.05 5.99
CA VAL A 176 22.64 3.53 6.89
C VAL A 176 23.00 4.62 7.90
N LEU A 177 22.69 4.41 9.17
CA LEU A 177 23.02 5.35 10.24
C LEU A 177 24.52 5.37 10.53
N ALA A 178 25.00 6.39 11.25
CA ALA A 178 26.42 6.57 11.58
C ALA A 178 27.04 5.44 12.44
N ASP A 179 26.21 4.58 13.05
CA ASP A 179 26.62 3.36 13.76
C ASP A 179 26.64 2.10 12.85
N ASN A 180 26.41 2.27 11.54
CA ASN A 180 26.21 1.26 10.51
C ASN A 180 24.88 0.49 10.58
N THR A 181 23.92 0.90 11.40
CA THR A 181 22.57 0.31 11.41
C THR A 181 21.85 0.60 10.09
N LYS A 182 21.49 -0.46 9.34
CA LYS A 182 20.59 -0.35 8.20
C LYS A 182 19.18 0.02 8.68
N VAL A 183 18.56 1.01 8.05
CA VAL A 183 17.19 1.46 8.34
C VAL A 183 16.36 1.62 7.07
N ALA A 184 15.04 1.61 7.22
CA ALA A 184 14.11 2.07 6.20
C ALA A 184 13.48 3.40 6.66
N VAL A 185 13.59 4.44 5.84
CA VAL A 185 13.11 5.80 6.12
C VAL A 185 11.91 6.11 5.22
N LYS A 186 10.71 6.00 5.77
CA LYS A 186 9.44 6.32 5.09
C LYS A 186 9.18 7.82 5.20
N ASN A 187 9.34 8.56 4.11
CA ASN A 187 9.08 9.99 4.02
C ASN A 187 7.66 10.23 3.49
N LEU A 188 6.79 10.78 4.35
CA LEU A 188 5.35 10.94 4.07
C LEU A 188 5.10 12.20 3.21
N LEU A 189 5.32 12.07 1.90
CA LEU A 189 5.21 13.16 0.90
C LEU A 189 3.77 13.59 0.56
N ASN A 190 2.76 13.06 1.26
CA ASN A 190 1.37 13.42 1.06
C ASN A 190 1.07 14.88 1.40
N ASN A 191 -0.10 15.38 1.01
CA ASN A 191 -0.53 16.74 1.42
C ASN A 191 -0.45 16.89 2.95
N ARG A 192 -0.06 18.08 3.42
CA ARG A 192 0.37 18.30 4.83
C ARG A 192 -0.63 17.82 5.88
N GLY A 193 -1.94 17.86 5.59
CA GLY A 193 -2.98 17.36 6.49
C GLY A 193 -3.11 15.82 6.52
N GLN A 194 -2.90 15.16 5.39
CA GLN A 194 -2.94 13.69 5.30
C GLN A 194 -1.65 13.06 5.84
N ALA A 195 -0.48 13.62 5.51
CA ALA A 195 0.82 13.14 6.03
C ALA A 195 0.91 13.23 7.57
N GLU A 196 0.49 14.35 8.15
CA GLU A 196 0.41 14.55 9.62
C GLU A 196 -0.54 13.54 10.30
N LYS A 197 -1.60 13.12 9.59
CA LYS A 197 -2.60 12.16 10.08
C LYS A 197 -2.12 10.71 10.00
N GLU A 198 -1.49 10.33 8.89
CA GLU A 198 -0.86 9.02 8.70
C GLU A 198 0.28 8.84 9.72
N PHE A 199 1.13 9.86 9.88
CA PHE A 199 2.17 9.91 10.91
C PHE A 199 1.63 9.63 12.31
N LYS A 200 0.57 10.34 12.72
CA LYS A 200 -0.03 10.18 14.05
C LYS A 200 -0.64 8.79 14.24
N VAL A 201 -1.40 8.30 13.27
CA VAL A 201 -1.98 6.94 13.31
C VAL A 201 -0.90 5.87 13.45
N GLU A 202 0.17 5.95 12.68
CA GLU A 202 1.22 4.94 12.67
C GLU A 202 2.06 4.95 13.97
N VAL A 203 2.44 6.13 14.47
CA VAL A 203 3.16 6.24 15.76
C VAL A 203 2.29 5.82 16.94
N GLU A 204 1.00 6.15 16.94
CA GLU A 204 0.05 5.76 17.98
C GLU A 204 -0.22 4.24 17.98
N ALA A 205 -0.36 3.63 16.79
CA ALA A 205 -0.68 2.21 16.64
C ALA A 205 0.51 1.26 16.84
N ILE A 206 1.70 1.58 16.29
CA ILE A 206 2.85 0.65 16.28
C ILE A 206 4.08 1.13 17.06
N GLY A 207 4.16 2.39 17.49
CA GLY A 207 5.37 2.92 18.12
C GLY A 207 5.83 2.09 19.32
N ARG A 208 5.00 1.99 20.36
CA ARG A 208 5.35 1.25 21.59
C ARG A 208 5.35 -0.28 21.44
N VAL A 209 4.95 -0.80 20.28
CA VAL A 209 4.82 -2.24 20.02
C VAL A 209 6.18 -2.89 19.75
N ARG A 210 6.37 -4.11 20.26
CA ARG A 210 7.51 -4.97 19.94
C ARG A 210 7.04 -6.42 19.82
N HIS A 211 6.97 -6.92 18.60
CA HIS A 211 6.67 -8.33 18.32
C HIS A 211 7.53 -8.82 17.16
N LYS A 212 8.00 -10.07 17.20
CA LYS A 212 8.95 -10.60 16.22
C LYS A 212 8.42 -10.66 14.77
N ASN A 213 7.09 -10.69 14.60
CA ASN A 213 6.40 -10.71 13.31
C ASN A 213 5.70 -9.37 12.97
N LEU A 214 6.12 -8.25 13.56
CA LEU A 214 5.69 -6.90 13.20
C LEU A 214 6.94 -6.05 12.94
N VAL A 215 6.96 -5.24 11.88
CA VAL A 215 8.14 -4.41 11.55
C VAL A 215 8.29 -3.33 12.59
N ARG A 216 9.44 -3.32 13.28
CA ARG A 216 9.71 -2.40 14.37
C ARG A 216 10.00 -1.00 13.86
N LEU A 217 9.11 -0.06 14.18
CA LEU A 217 9.41 1.36 14.16
C LEU A 217 10.49 1.65 15.22
N LEU A 218 11.60 2.26 14.80
CA LEU A 218 12.73 2.65 15.64
C LEU A 218 12.58 4.08 16.16
N GLY A 219 11.90 4.94 15.40
CA GLY A 219 11.79 6.36 15.70
C GLY A 219 11.24 7.19 14.55
N TYR A 220 11.41 8.51 14.63
CA TYR A 220 10.84 9.46 13.68
C TYR A 220 11.63 10.77 13.55
N CYS A 221 11.33 11.54 12.51
CA CYS A 221 11.75 12.93 12.31
C CYS A 221 10.53 13.82 12.05
N VAL A 222 10.47 14.97 12.73
CA VAL A 222 9.40 15.98 12.66
C VAL A 222 10.06 17.36 12.60
N GLU A 223 10.49 17.75 11.40
CA GLU A 223 11.16 19.04 11.17
C GLU A 223 10.47 19.79 10.03
N GLY A 224 9.99 21.01 10.32
CA GLY A 224 9.24 21.82 9.37
C GLY A 224 8.06 21.08 8.74
N ALA A 225 8.11 20.91 7.41
CA ALA A 225 7.11 20.17 6.63
C ALA A 225 7.34 18.65 6.62
N TYR A 226 8.54 18.16 6.94
CA TYR A 226 8.88 16.75 6.84
C TYR A 226 8.25 15.93 7.96
N ARG A 227 7.74 14.76 7.60
CA ARG A 227 7.29 13.70 8.50
C ARG A 227 7.91 12.41 8.02
N MET A 228 8.91 11.91 8.76
CA MET A 228 9.58 10.66 8.42
C MET A 228 9.46 9.65 9.56
N LEU A 229 9.24 8.40 9.18
CA LEU A 229 9.15 7.25 10.07
C LEU A 229 10.34 6.32 9.76
N VAL A 230 11.07 5.92 10.80
CA VAL A 230 12.33 5.17 10.69
C VAL A 230 12.13 3.78 11.27
N TYR A 231 12.30 2.75 10.46
CA TYR A 231 12.10 1.34 10.80
C TYR A 231 13.40 0.55 10.70
N GLU A 232 13.41 -0.66 11.25
CA GLU A 232 14.40 -1.67 10.88
C GLU A 232 14.35 -1.97 9.38
N TYR A 233 15.51 -2.17 8.75
CA TYR A 233 15.60 -2.59 7.35
C TYR A 233 15.36 -4.09 7.22
N MET A 234 14.66 -4.49 6.15
CA MET A 234 14.26 -5.87 5.87
C MET A 234 14.99 -6.36 4.61
N ASP A 235 16.01 -7.20 4.78
CA ASP A 235 16.97 -7.53 3.70
C ASP A 235 16.34 -8.20 2.46
N ASN A 236 15.23 -8.95 2.63
CA ASN A 236 14.57 -9.66 1.53
C ASN A 236 13.33 -8.92 1.00
N GLY A 237 13.17 -7.62 1.28
CA GLY A 237 12.09 -6.81 0.70
C GLY A 237 10.69 -7.22 1.18
N ASN A 238 9.72 -7.22 0.25
CA ASN A 238 8.32 -7.60 0.52
C ASN A 238 7.94 -8.92 -0.18
N LEU A 239 6.85 -9.55 0.26
CA LEU A 239 6.40 -10.85 -0.22
C LEU A 239 5.81 -10.82 -1.64
N ASP A 240 5.18 -9.72 -2.06
CA ASP A 240 4.64 -9.52 -3.42
C ASP A 240 5.73 -9.71 -4.49
N GLN A 241 6.92 -9.16 -4.25
CA GLN A 241 8.11 -9.31 -5.10
C GLN A 241 8.55 -10.77 -5.33
N TRP A 242 8.24 -11.69 -4.39
CA TRP A 242 8.64 -13.11 -4.48
C TRP A 242 7.53 -14.06 -4.93
N LEU A 243 6.28 -13.58 -4.98
CA LEU A 243 5.15 -14.31 -5.55
C LEU A 243 4.92 -13.91 -7.02
N HIS A 244 4.90 -12.61 -7.30
CA HIS A 244 4.49 -12.05 -8.60
C HIS A 244 5.65 -11.45 -9.41
N GLY A 245 6.83 -11.30 -8.80
CA GLY A 245 8.03 -10.79 -9.46
C GLY A 245 8.78 -11.81 -10.31
N ASP A 246 9.83 -11.34 -10.99
CA ASP A 246 10.73 -12.22 -11.76
C ASP A 246 11.69 -12.98 -10.83
N VAL A 247 11.23 -14.16 -10.41
CA VAL A 247 11.98 -15.13 -9.62
C VAL A 247 12.49 -16.31 -10.47
N GLY A 248 12.41 -16.22 -11.80
CA GLY A 248 12.66 -17.34 -12.71
C GLY A 248 11.58 -18.43 -12.70
N GLU A 249 11.96 -19.63 -13.16
CA GLU A 249 11.08 -20.80 -13.32
C GLU A 249 10.68 -21.45 -11.99
N VAL A 250 11.60 -21.49 -11.01
CA VAL A 250 11.41 -22.15 -9.71
C VAL A 250 11.43 -21.11 -8.59
N SER A 251 10.36 -21.07 -7.80
CA SER A 251 10.21 -20.11 -6.70
C SER A 251 11.18 -20.42 -5.56
N PRO A 252 11.92 -19.43 -5.02
CA PRO A 252 12.75 -19.61 -3.84
C PRO A 252 11.93 -19.78 -2.56
N LEU A 253 10.64 -19.38 -2.57
CA LEU A 253 9.71 -19.60 -1.46
C LEU A 253 9.18 -21.04 -1.53
N THR A 254 9.92 -21.99 -0.94
CA THR A 254 9.46 -23.38 -0.76
C THR A 254 8.15 -23.44 0.04
N TRP A 255 7.45 -24.57 0.01
CA TRP A 255 6.23 -24.75 0.79
C TRP A 255 6.43 -24.42 2.28
N ASP A 256 7.50 -24.91 2.91
CA ASP A 256 7.76 -24.65 4.33
C ASP A 256 8.07 -23.17 4.61
N ILE A 257 8.75 -22.48 3.69
CA ILE A 257 8.94 -21.02 3.78
C ILE A 257 7.58 -20.31 3.70
N ARG A 258 6.71 -20.69 2.75
CA ARG A 258 5.35 -20.15 2.63
C ARG A 258 4.49 -20.40 3.87
N ILE A 259 4.57 -21.58 4.49
CA ILE A 259 3.88 -21.88 5.75
C ILE A 259 4.45 -21.08 6.92
N ASN A 260 5.77 -20.93 7.02
CA ASN A 260 6.39 -20.08 8.04
C ASN A 260 6.00 -18.61 7.89
N ILE A 261 5.88 -18.11 6.64
CA ILE A 261 5.41 -16.75 6.33
C ILE A 261 3.94 -16.57 6.74
N ILE A 262 3.04 -17.50 6.37
CA ILE A 262 1.63 -17.51 6.78
C ILE A 262 1.51 -17.50 8.31
N LEU A 263 2.23 -18.41 8.99
CA LEU A 263 2.17 -18.59 10.44
C LEU A 263 2.77 -17.40 11.21
N GLY A 264 3.85 -16.80 10.70
CA GLY A 264 4.43 -15.57 11.24
C GLY A 264 3.48 -14.39 11.13
N THR A 265 2.88 -14.18 9.96
CA THR A 265 1.87 -13.13 9.75
C THR A 265 0.64 -13.35 10.65
N ALA A 266 0.17 -14.59 10.81
CA ALA A 266 -0.91 -14.92 11.73
C ALA A 266 -0.57 -14.54 13.19
N LYS A 267 0.66 -14.81 13.63
CA LYS A 267 1.17 -14.41 14.96
C LYS A 267 1.30 -12.89 15.11
N GLY A 268 1.66 -12.18 14.05
CA GLY A 268 1.63 -10.72 13.99
C GLY A 268 0.22 -10.16 14.21
N LEU A 269 -0.75 -10.62 13.43
CA LEU A 269 -2.14 -10.14 13.52
C LEU A 269 -2.81 -10.54 14.84
N ALA A 270 -2.59 -11.75 15.35
CA ALA A 270 -3.09 -12.17 16.66
C ALA A 270 -2.58 -11.27 17.80
N TYR A 271 -1.31 -10.85 17.75
CA TYR A 271 -0.78 -9.89 18.72
C TYR A 271 -1.49 -8.52 18.62
N LEU A 272 -1.77 -8.02 17.41
CA LEU A 272 -2.50 -6.76 17.22
C LEU A 272 -3.97 -6.81 17.69
N HIS A 273 -4.65 -7.95 17.49
CA HIS A 273 -6.08 -8.14 17.79
C HIS A 273 -6.38 -8.59 19.22
N GLU A 274 -5.46 -9.33 19.84
CA GLU A 274 -5.70 -10.06 21.10
C GLU A 274 -4.58 -9.85 22.14
N GLY A 275 -3.44 -9.26 21.75
CA GLY A 275 -2.29 -8.96 22.63
C GLY A 275 -2.08 -7.47 22.95
N LEU A 276 -2.93 -6.58 22.43
CA LEU A 276 -2.90 -5.13 22.66
C LEU A 276 -4.25 -4.61 23.16
N GLU A 277 -4.21 -3.64 24.09
CA GLU A 277 -5.36 -2.84 24.51
C GLU A 277 -4.98 -1.34 24.43
N PRO A 278 -5.72 -0.51 23.68
CA PRO A 278 -6.77 -0.88 22.75
C PRO A 278 -6.24 -1.76 21.60
N LYS A 279 -7.13 -2.55 21.01
CA LYS A 279 -6.80 -3.44 19.88
C LYS A 279 -6.40 -2.61 18.65
N VAL A 280 -5.51 -3.15 17.82
CA VAL A 280 -5.11 -2.53 16.55
C VAL A 280 -5.65 -3.34 15.38
N VAL A 281 -6.49 -2.74 14.54
CA VAL A 281 -6.91 -3.31 13.25
C VAL A 281 -6.02 -2.73 12.14
N HIS A 282 -5.35 -3.60 11.39
CA HIS A 282 -4.34 -3.27 10.38
C HIS A 282 -4.94 -2.66 9.11
N ARG A 283 -6.08 -3.21 8.65
CA ARG A 283 -6.95 -2.71 7.57
C ARG A 283 -6.37 -2.77 6.15
N ASP A 284 -5.07 -2.99 5.99
CA ASP A 284 -4.41 -3.18 4.68
C ASP A 284 -3.43 -4.37 4.73
N VAL A 285 -3.93 -5.55 5.12
CA VAL A 285 -3.15 -6.80 5.10
C VAL A 285 -3.10 -7.34 3.68
N LYS A 286 -1.90 -7.41 3.10
CA LYS A 286 -1.62 -7.84 1.72
C LYS A 286 -0.15 -8.26 1.56
N SER A 287 0.18 -9.00 0.51
CA SER A 287 1.55 -9.46 0.22
C SER A 287 2.60 -8.35 0.26
N SER A 288 2.38 -7.23 -0.42
CA SER A 288 3.33 -6.09 -0.44
C SER A 288 3.54 -5.41 0.92
N ASN A 289 2.66 -5.65 1.91
CA ASN A 289 2.81 -5.16 3.29
C ASN A 289 3.39 -6.23 4.24
N ILE A 290 3.70 -7.43 3.77
CA ILE A 290 4.47 -8.43 4.50
C ILE A 290 5.93 -8.33 4.08
N LEU A 291 6.80 -7.86 4.98
CA LEU A 291 8.24 -7.79 4.73
C LEU A 291 8.94 -9.04 5.23
N LEU A 292 10.06 -9.39 4.60
CA LEU A 292 10.81 -10.62 4.82
C LEU A 292 12.23 -10.31 5.31
N ASP A 293 12.64 -10.93 6.42
CA ASP A 293 14.02 -10.81 6.89
C ASP A 293 14.96 -11.76 6.12
N ARG A 294 16.27 -11.64 6.38
CA ARG A 294 17.33 -12.47 5.76
C ARG A 294 17.16 -13.99 6.02
N GLN A 295 16.30 -14.40 6.95
CA GLN A 295 15.97 -15.80 7.26
C GLN A 295 14.56 -16.19 6.76
N TRP A 296 13.93 -15.35 5.93
CA TRP A 296 12.57 -15.51 5.41
C TRP A 296 11.45 -15.46 6.46
N ASN A 297 11.70 -14.92 7.66
CA ASN A 297 10.61 -14.68 8.61
C ASN A 297 9.77 -13.49 8.17
N SER A 298 8.45 -13.63 8.25
CA SER A 298 7.51 -12.56 7.91
C SER A 298 7.32 -11.54 9.04
N LYS A 299 7.23 -10.26 8.65
CA LYS A 299 6.81 -9.16 9.53
C LYS A 299 5.76 -8.29 8.85
N VAL A 300 4.65 -8.03 9.53
CA VAL A 300 3.59 -7.12 9.03
C VAL A 300 4.05 -5.66 9.13
N SER A 301 3.74 -4.86 8.11
CA SER A 301 4.21 -3.47 7.95
C SER A 301 3.14 -2.54 7.35
N ASP A 302 3.44 -1.23 7.35
CA ASP A 302 2.58 -0.14 6.89
C ASP A 302 1.27 0.03 7.66
N PHE A 303 1.38 0.66 8.84
CA PHE A 303 0.25 0.92 9.73
C PHE A 303 -0.45 2.25 9.43
N GLY A 304 -0.16 2.92 8.30
CA GLY A 304 -0.74 4.23 7.96
C GLY A 304 -2.26 4.26 7.87
N LEU A 305 -2.90 3.12 7.57
CA LEU A 305 -4.36 2.98 7.58
C LEU A 305 -4.96 2.46 8.91
N ALA A 306 -4.14 2.00 9.85
CA ALA A 306 -4.56 1.25 11.03
C ALA A 306 -5.56 1.99 11.93
N LYS A 307 -6.36 1.26 12.72
CA LYS A 307 -7.38 1.83 13.61
C LYS A 307 -7.35 1.16 14.98
N LEU A 308 -7.41 1.98 16.03
CA LEU A 308 -7.61 1.51 17.39
C LEU A 308 -9.09 1.14 17.62
N LEU A 309 -9.34 -0.03 18.19
CA LEU A 309 -10.64 -0.47 18.70
C LEU A 309 -10.56 -0.51 20.24
N CYS A 310 -11.21 0.45 20.90
CA CYS A 310 -11.36 0.45 22.35
C CYS A 310 -12.29 -0.69 22.80
N SER A 311 -11.98 -1.36 23.91
CA SER A 311 -12.72 -2.51 24.44
C SER A 311 -14.25 -2.38 24.50
N GLU A 312 -14.81 -1.18 24.65
CA GLU A 312 -16.26 -0.94 24.68
C GLU A 312 -16.99 -1.17 23.33
N ARG A 313 -16.27 -1.31 22.21
CA ARG A 313 -16.86 -1.33 20.85
C ARG A 313 -16.41 -2.53 20.02
N SER A 314 -17.37 -3.21 19.42
CA SER A 314 -17.15 -4.32 18.47
C SER A 314 -16.82 -3.89 17.04
N TYR A 315 -16.85 -2.59 16.74
CA TYR A 315 -16.47 -2.01 15.45
C TYR A 315 -16.16 -0.50 15.57
N VAL A 316 -15.51 0.05 14.54
CA VAL A 316 -15.35 1.49 14.31
C VAL A 316 -15.90 1.84 12.93
N THR A 317 -16.92 2.69 12.87
CA THR A 317 -17.41 3.25 11.61
C THR A 317 -16.38 4.21 11.02
N THR A 318 -15.93 3.94 9.79
CA THR A 318 -14.94 4.77 9.11
C THR A 318 -15.09 4.68 7.59
N ARG A 319 -14.52 5.65 6.84
CA ARG A 319 -14.50 5.59 5.36
C ARG A 319 -13.85 4.28 4.92
N VAL A 320 -14.40 3.61 3.90
CA VAL A 320 -13.77 2.42 3.32
C VAL A 320 -12.40 2.79 2.72
N MET A 321 -11.36 2.10 3.18
CA MET A 321 -9.97 2.17 2.70
C MET A 321 -9.31 0.80 2.89
N GLY A 322 -8.33 0.47 2.06
CA GLY A 322 -7.66 -0.83 1.98
C GLY A 322 -7.52 -1.24 0.51
N THR A 323 -6.68 -2.24 0.25
CA THR A 323 -6.36 -2.66 -1.14
C THR A 323 -7.47 -3.52 -1.75
N PHE A 324 -7.88 -3.20 -2.97
CA PHE A 324 -8.91 -3.95 -3.70
C PHE A 324 -8.53 -5.43 -3.86
N GLY A 325 -9.52 -6.33 -3.80
CA GLY A 325 -9.30 -7.78 -3.67
C GLY A 325 -9.15 -8.27 -2.21
N TYR A 326 -8.56 -7.46 -1.33
CA TYR A 326 -8.37 -7.80 0.09
C TYR A 326 -9.48 -7.27 1.01
N VAL A 327 -10.14 -6.17 0.66
CA VAL A 327 -11.19 -5.54 1.50
C VAL A 327 -12.38 -6.48 1.71
N ALA A 328 -12.70 -6.76 2.97
CA ALA A 328 -13.83 -7.60 3.36
C ALA A 328 -15.19 -7.03 2.90
N PRO A 329 -16.12 -7.87 2.39
CA PRO A 329 -17.34 -7.40 1.72
C PRO A 329 -18.29 -6.65 2.66
N GLU A 330 -18.43 -7.08 3.92
CA GLU A 330 -19.26 -6.39 4.90
C GLU A 330 -18.70 -5.01 5.27
N TYR A 331 -17.37 -4.86 5.32
CA TYR A 331 -16.73 -3.58 5.57
C TYR A 331 -16.87 -2.65 4.35
N ALA A 332 -16.72 -3.17 3.12
CA ALA A 332 -16.96 -2.41 1.90
C ALA A 332 -18.41 -1.88 1.80
N CYS A 333 -19.40 -2.67 2.21
CA CYS A 333 -20.81 -2.28 2.16
C CYS A 333 -21.26 -1.36 3.31
N THR A 334 -20.66 -1.46 4.50
CA THR A 334 -21.16 -0.77 5.72
C THR A 334 -20.24 0.34 6.26
N GLY A 335 -18.95 0.31 5.93
CA GLY A 335 -17.93 1.13 6.59
C GLY A 335 -17.66 0.77 8.06
N MET A 336 -18.25 -0.32 8.59
CA MET A 336 -18.01 -0.81 9.94
C MET A 336 -16.76 -1.72 9.95
N LEU A 337 -15.66 -1.21 10.49
CA LEU A 337 -14.38 -1.92 10.56
C LEU A 337 -14.22 -2.65 11.90
N ASN A 338 -13.74 -3.89 11.88
CA ASN A 338 -13.31 -4.64 13.07
C ASN A 338 -12.18 -5.63 12.72
N GLU A 339 -11.73 -6.43 13.69
CA GLU A 339 -10.65 -7.40 13.49
C GLU A 339 -10.99 -8.49 12.46
N LYS A 340 -12.28 -8.79 12.23
CA LYS A 340 -12.72 -9.79 11.25
C LYS A 340 -12.53 -9.33 9.80
N SER A 341 -12.31 -8.03 9.57
CA SER A 341 -11.91 -7.51 8.26
C SER A 341 -10.44 -7.83 7.94
N ASP A 342 -9.56 -7.79 8.93
CA ASP A 342 -8.17 -8.26 8.80
C ASP A 342 -8.12 -9.78 8.63
N VAL A 343 -8.97 -10.54 9.34
CA VAL A 343 -9.06 -12.01 9.17
C VAL A 343 -9.43 -12.37 7.73
N TYR A 344 -10.37 -11.65 7.11
CA TYR A 344 -10.71 -11.85 5.70
C TYR A 344 -9.52 -11.55 4.78
N SER A 345 -8.87 -10.39 4.98
CA SER A 345 -7.69 -9.97 4.20
C SER A 345 -6.53 -10.97 4.33
N PHE A 346 -6.33 -11.55 5.51
CA PHE A 346 -5.38 -12.63 5.76
C PHE A 346 -5.79 -13.95 5.08
N GLY A 347 -7.09 -14.24 5.00
CA GLY A 347 -7.62 -15.34 4.22
C GLY A 347 -7.25 -15.24 2.73
N ILE A 348 -7.44 -14.06 2.12
CA ILE A 348 -7.01 -13.75 0.75
C ILE A 348 -5.49 -13.97 0.59
N LEU A 349 -4.69 -13.44 1.51
CA LEU A 349 -3.23 -13.59 1.53
C LEU A 349 -2.78 -15.05 1.59
N ILE A 350 -3.47 -15.94 2.30
CA ILE A 350 -3.18 -17.39 2.24
C ILE A 350 -3.41 -17.94 0.82
N MET A 351 -4.51 -17.57 0.16
CA MET A 351 -4.83 -18.07 -1.18
C MET A 351 -3.80 -17.61 -2.21
N GLU A 352 -3.39 -16.35 -2.12
CA GLU A 352 -2.32 -15.74 -2.93
C GLU A 352 -0.99 -16.49 -2.71
N ILE A 353 -0.58 -16.69 -1.45
CA ILE A 353 0.66 -17.41 -1.11
C ILE A 353 0.65 -18.86 -1.63
N ILE A 354 -0.47 -19.58 -1.54
CA ILE A 354 -0.55 -20.97 -2.01
C ILE A 354 -0.49 -21.05 -3.55
N SER A 355 -1.16 -20.13 -4.25
CA SER A 355 -1.42 -20.26 -5.69
C SER A 355 -0.47 -19.47 -6.59
N GLY A 356 0.23 -18.46 -6.06
CA GLY A 356 0.99 -17.51 -6.88
C GLY A 356 0.12 -16.64 -7.80
N ARG A 357 -1.22 -16.67 -7.64
CA ARG A 357 -2.16 -15.83 -8.41
C ARG A 357 -2.45 -14.53 -7.66
N ASN A 358 -2.64 -13.45 -8.42
CA ASN A 358 -3.12 -12.18 -7.89
C ASN A 358 -4.56 -12.32 -7.34
N PRO A 359 -4.92 -11.64 -6.22
CA PRO A 359 -6.27 -11.68 -5.65
C PRO A 359 -7.40 -11.26 -6.61
N VAL A 360 -7.08 -10.37 -7.56
CA VAL A 360 -7.93 -10.02 -8.70
C VAL A 360 -7.10 -9.98 -9.96
N ASP A 361 -7.52 -10.70 -11.00
CA ASP A 361 -6.85 -10.70 -12.30
C ASP A 361 -7.86 -10.68 -13.45
N TYR A 362 -7.97 -9.53 -14.11
CA TYR A 362 -8.88 -9.29 -15.23
C TYR A 362 -8.44 -9.93 -16.56
N SER A 363 -7.28 -10.59 -16.62
CA SER A 363 -6.88 -11.40 -17.79
C SER A 363 -7.49 -12.81 -17.78
N GLN A 364 -8.01 -13.26 -16.63
CA GLN A 364 -8.59 -14.59 -16.45
C GLN A 364 -10.04 -14.67 -16.99
N ALA A 365 -10.53 -15.90 -17.15
CA ALA A 365 -11.89 -16.16 -17.60
C ALA A 365 -12.95 -15.60 -16.61
N PRO A 366 -14.17 -15.24 -17.09
CA PRO A 366 -15.26 -14.86 -16.21
C PRO A 366 -15.56 -15.94 -15.16
N GLY A 367 -15.52 -15.56 -13.88
CA GLY A 367 -15.60 -16.48 -12.74
C GLY A 367 -14.24 -16.80 -12.09
N GLU A 368 -13.14 -16.66 -12.83
CA GLU A 368 -11.78 -16.81 -12.29
C GLU A 368 -11.12 -15.48 -11.87
N VAL A 369 -11.69 -14.35 -12.29
CA VAL A 369 -11.18 -13.00 -12.00
C VAL A 369 -11.05 -12.70 -10.50
N ASN A 370 -11.82 -13.38 -9.63
CA ASN A 370 -11.70 -13.27 -8.17
C ASN A 370 -11.11 -14.56 -7.59
N LEU A 371 -10.04 -14.42 -6.81
CA LEU A 371 -9.30 -15.55 -6.27
C LEU A 371 -10.11 -16.42 -5.29
N VAL A 372 -11.04 -15.85 -4.53
CA VAL A 372 -11.93 -16.60 -3.61
C VAL A 372 -12.90 -17.47 -4.38
N ASP A 373 -13.53 -16.92 -5.40
CA ASP A 373 -14.56 -17.64 -6.17
C ASP A 373 -13.93 -18.74 -7.03
N TRP A 374 -12.78 -18.46 -7.67
CA TRP A 374 -11.96 -19.49 -8.30
C TRP A 374 -11.60 -20.62 -7.32
N LEU A 375 -11.08 -20.29 -6.13
CA LEU A 375 -10.64 -21.31 -5.18
C LEU A 375 -11.81 -22.17 -4.70
N LYS A 376 -12.98 -21.58 -4.43
CA LYS A 376 -14.21 -22.32 -4.13
C LYS A 376 -14.58 -23.26 -5.27
N THR A 377 -14.57 -22.79 -6.53
CA THR A 377 -14.86 -23.64 -7.70
C THR A 377 -13.88 -24.81 -7.82
N MET A 378 -12.58 -24.57 -7.64
CA MET A 378 -11.56 -25.61 -7.71
C MET A 378 -11.71 -26.64 -6.58
N VAL A 379 -11.93 -26.18 -5.34
CA VAL A 379 -12.14 -27.06 -4.18
C VAL A 379 -13.45 -27.85 -4.30
N GLY A 380 -14.53 -27.23 -4.78
CA GLY A 380 -15.82 -27.89 -5.03
C GLY A 380 -15.78 -28.95 -6.12
N ASN A 381 -15.06 -28.66 -7.22
CA ASN A 381 -14.76 -29.62 -8.29
C ASN A 381 -13.73 -30.70 -7.88
N ARG A 382 -13.32 -30.74 -6.60
CA ARG A 382 -12.31 -31.65 -6.03
C ARG A 382 -10.89 -31.50 -6.61
N LYS A 383 -10.64 -30.42 -7.37
CA LYS A 383 -9.36 -30.04 -7.98
C LYS A 383 -8.44 -29.32 -6.99
N SER A 384 -8.48 -29.68 -5.71
CA SER A 384 -7.76 -28.97 -4.64
C SER A 384 -6.23 -29.01 -4.76
N GLU A 385 -5.68 -29.87 -5.61
CA GLU A 385 -4.24 -30.01 -5.86
C GLU A 385 -3.78 -29.21 -7.09
N GLU A 386 -4.71 -28.76 -7.94
CA GLU A 386 -4.47 -27.84 -9.08
C GLU A 386 -4.43 -26.36 -8.67
N VAL A 387 -4.64 -26.03 -7.39
CA VAL A 387 -4.65 -24.64 -6.88
C VAL A 387 -3.27 -24.15 -6.41
N VAL A 388 -2.27 -25.02 -6.47
CA VAL A 388 -0.91 -24.77 -5.96
C VAL A 388 -0.09 -24.07 -7.03
N ASP A 389 0.74 -23.11 -6.62
CA ASP A 389 1.70 -22.41 -7.48
C ASP A 389 2.60 -23.42 -8.23
N PRO A 390 2.54 -23.47 -9.58
CA PRO A 390 3.32 -24.41 -10.38
C PRO A 390 4.83 -24.12 -10.35
N LYS A 391 5.27 -22.97 -9.82
CA LYS A 391 6.70 -22.67 -9.59
C LYS A 391 7.25 -23.29 -8.30
N LEU A 392 6.45 -23.96 -7.46
CA LEU A 392 6.97 -24.58 -6.24
C LEU A 392 7.94 -25.74 -6.56
N PRO A 393 9.14 -25.80 -5.92
CA PRO A 393 10.10 -26.88 -6.18
C PRO A 393 9.65 -28.25 -5.67
N GLU A 394 8.74 -28.29 -4.70
CA GLU A 394 8.12 -29.50 -4.19
C GLU A 394 6.63 -29.25 -3.90
N MET A 395 5.78 -30.19 -4.31
CA MET A 395 4.34 -30.12 -4.08
C MET A 395 4.00 -30.58 -2.66
N PRO A 396 3.15 -29.84 -1.92
CA PRO A 396 2.79 -30.20 -0.56
C PRO A 396 1.99 -31.49 -0.48
N SER A 397 2.11 -32.19 0.65
CA SER A 397 1.22 -33.33 0.92
C SER A 397 -0.25 -32.87 0.87
N SER A 398 -1.08 -33.68 0.22
CA SER A 398 -2.50 -33.39 0.02
C SER A 398 -3.27 -33.16 1.35
N LYS A 399 -2.77 -33.71 2.48
CA LYS A 399 -3.23 -33.41 3.85
C LYS A 399 -2.87 -31.99 4.30
N ALA A 400 -1.61 -31.58 4.16
CA ALA A 400 -1.15 -30.25 4.53
C ALA A 400 -1.85 -29.17 3.71
N LEU A 401 -1.96 -29.38 2.39
CA LEU A 401 -2.66 -28.49 1.48
C LEU A 401 -4.14 -28.29 1.89
N LYS A 402 -4.89 -29.37 2.08
CA LYS A 402 -6.31 -29.31 2.48
C LYS A 402 -6.52 -28.65 3.85
N ARG A 403 -5.58 -28.79 4.80
CA ARG A 403 -5.60 -28.05 6.09
C ARG A 403 -5.53 -26.54 5.87
N VAL A 404 -4.57 -26.07 5.07
CA VAL A 404 -4.34 -24.62 4.90
C VAL A 404 -5.41 -23.98 3.99
N LEU A 405 -5.90 -24.70 2.97
CA LEU A 405 -7.06 -24.28 2.18
C LEU A 405 -8.33 -24.14 3.04
N LEU A 406 -8.57 -25.05 3.99
CA LEU A 406 -9.69 -24.96 4.93
C LEU A 406 -9.55 -23.73 5.85
N VAL A 407 -8.34 -23.40 6.30
CA VAL A 407 -8.08 -22.16 7.05
C VAL A 407 -8.40 -20.94 6.21
N ALA A 408 -7.90 -20.86 4.96
CA ALA A 408 -8.17 -19.75 4.05
C ALA A 408 -9.69 -19.54 3.82
N LEU A 409 -10.41 -20.61 3.48
CA LEU A 409 -11.86 -20.59 3.26
C LEU A 409 -12.64 -20.17 4.51
N ARG A 410 -12.22 -20.61 5.71
CA ARG A 410 -12.81 -20.15 6.98
C ARG A 410 -12.50 -18.68 7.30
N CYS A 411 -11.35 -18.18 6.88
CA CYS A 411 -10.99 -16.77 7.02
C CYS A 411 -11.81 -15.86 6.10
N VAL A 412 -12.16 -16.29 4.89
CA VAL A 412 -12.96 -15.51 3.92
C VAL A 412 -14.48 -15.77 3.97
N ASP A 413 -15.01 -16.36 5.04
CA ASP A 413 -16.46 -16.60 5.20
C ASP A 413 -17.25 -15.29 4.99
N PRO A 414 -18.30 -15.26 4.13
CA PRO A 414 -19.12 -14.07 3.93
C PRO A 414 -19.71 -13.50 5.23
N ASP A 415 -19.96 -14.36 6.22
CA ASP A 415 -20.38 -13.98 7.56
C ASP A 415 -19.17 -13.73 8.46
N ALA A 416 -18.89 -12.45 8.71
CA ALA A 416 -17.79 -12.01 9.57
C ALA A 416 -17.88 -12.58 11.01
N THR A 417 -19.04 -13.04 11.49
CA THR A 417 -19.15 -13.67 12.81
C THR A 417 -18.51 -15.07 12.82
N LYS A 418 -18.67 -15.85 11.74
CA LYS A 418 -18.16 -17.22 11.58
C LYS A 418 -16.65 -17.31 11.36
N ARG A 419 -16.04 -16.24 10.82
CA ARG A 419 -14.58 -16.14 10.66
C ARG A 419 -13.87 -16.41 12.00
N PRO A 420 -12.80 -17.22 12.03
CA PRO A 420 -12.05 -17.47 13.26
C PRO A 420 -11.40 -16.20 13.81
N LYS A 421 -10.95 -16.25 15.07
CA LYS A 421 -9.99 -15.29 15.60
C LYS A 421 -8.57 -15.65 15.14
N MET A 422 -7.65 -14.70 15.09
CA MET A 422 -6.27 -14.97 14.67
C MET A 422 -5.53 -15.93 15.61
N GLY A 423 -5.79 -15.93 16.93
CA GLY A 423 -5.31 -16.97 17.84
C GLY A 423 -5.81 -18.38 17.47
N HIS A 424 -7.06 -18.52 17.03
CA HIS A 424 -7.60 -19.80 16.56
C HIS A 424 -7.01 -20.21 15.20
N VAL A 425 -6.77 -19.25 14.30
CA VAL A 425 -6.10 -19.48 13.00
C VAL A 425 -4.72 -20.09 13.18
N ILE A 426 -3.93 -19.59 14.13
CA ILE A 426 -2.61 -20.14 14.49
C ILE A 426 -2.74 -21.62 14.87
N HIS A 427 -3.64 -21.98 15.79
CA HIS A 427 -3.86 -23.37 16.17
C HIS A 427 -4.36 -24.25 15.01
N MET A 428 -5.21 -23.73 14.11
CA MET A 428 -5.66 -24.48 12.93
C MET A 428 -4.54 -24.75 11.91
N LEU A 429 -3.46 -23.96 11.93
CA LEU A 429 -2.26 -24.15 11.10
C LEU A 429 -1.23 -25.08 11.77
N GLU A 430 -1.08 -25.00 13.09
CA GLU A 430 -0.01 -25.68 13.85
C GLU A 430 -0.31 -27.15 14.23
N VAL A 431 -1.57 -27.59 14.25
CA VAL A 431 -1.92 -28.90 14.83
C VAL A 431 -1.44 -30.10 14.00
N ASP A 432 -0.65 -30.96 14.65
CA ASP A 432 -0.33 -32.33 14.24
C ASP A 432 -1.48 -33.31 14.52
N ASP A 433 -1.74 -34.17 13.53
CA ASP A 433 -2.50 -35.44 13.49
C ASP A 433 -3.87 -35.64 14.18
N LEU A 434 -4.18 -35.05 15.34
CA LEU A 434 -5.22 -35.58 16.24
C LEU A 434 -6.69 -35.20 15.97
N LEU A 435 -6.99 -34.32 15.01
CA LEU A 435 -8.38 -33.92 14.68
C LEU A 435 -8.85 -34.31 13.26
N ALA A 436 -8.08 -35.13 12.55
CA ALA A 436 -8.31 -35.43 11.13
C ALA A 436 -9.45 -36.44 10.82
N ARG A 437 -10.13 -37.02 11.83
CA ARG A 437 -11.09 -38.12 11.60
C ARG A 437 -12.54 -37.68 11.37
N ASP A 438 -13.12 -36.81 12.20
CA ASP A 438 -14.57 -36.57 12.17
C ASP A 438 -15.00 -35.16 11.70
N VAL A 439 -14.18 -34.13 11.96
CA VAL A 439 -14.55 -32.73 11.62
C VAL A 439 -14.27 -32.41 10.14
N CYS A 440 -13.24 -33.03 9.55
CA CYS A 440 -12.64 -32.56 8.30
C CYS A 440 -13.46 -32.86 7.04
N ILE A 441 -14.45 -33.75 7.08
CA ILE A 441 -15.33 -34.05 5.93
C ILE A 441 -16.64 -33.26 6.03
N ILE A 442 -17.29 -33.24 7.20
CA ILE A 442 -18.59 -32.59 7.37
C ILE A 442 -18.47 -31.06 7.21
N CYS A 443 -17.44 -30.42 7.77
CA CYS A 443 -17.20 -28.99 7.53
C CYS A 443 -16.88 -28.68 6.07
N PHE A 444 -16.19 -29.58 5.36
CA PHE A 444 -15.85 -29.40 3.94
C PHE A 444 -17.10 -29.48 3.06
N ILE A 445 -17.99 -30.46 3.32
CA ILE A 445 -19.27 -30.60 2.61
C ILE A 445 -20.17 -29.38 2.87
N HIS A 446 -20.25 -28.89 4.11
CA HIS A 446 -21.04 -27.68 4.41
C HIS A 446 -20.48 -26.40 3.78
N LEU A 447 -19.16 -26.30 3.59
CA LEU A 447 -18.51 -25.20 2.86
C LEU A 447 -18.72 -25.27 1.33
N LEU A 448 -19.23 -26.39 0.81
CA LEU A 448 -19.54 -26.59 -0.61
C LEU A 448 -21.06 -26.53 -0.91
N GLN A 449 -21.83 -25.91 -0.02
CA GLN A 449 -23.26 -25.65 -0.17
C GLN A 449 -23.60 -24.14 -0.12
N LEU A 450 -22.62 -23.29 -0.45
CA LEU A 450 -22.71 -21.81 -0.54
C LEU A 450 -22.00 -21.28 -1.78
#